data_AF-A0A317F6M4-F1
#
_entry.id   AF-A0A317F6M4-F1
#
_cell.length_a   1.000
_cell.length_b   1.000
_cell.length_c   1.000
_cell.angle_alpha   90.00
_cell.angle_beta   90.00
_cell.angle_gamma   90.00
#
_symmetry.space_group_name_H-M   'P 1'
#
loop_
_entity.id
_entity.type
_entity.pdbx_description
1 polymer ?
#
loop_
_entity_poly.entity_id
_entity_poly.type
_entity_poly.pdbx_seq_one_letter_code
_entity_poly.pdbx_strand_id
1 'polypeptide(L)'
;MESISLDNNLKFSFEKLPHTIRLVISENDEEWVCRKEKLKKLFSFAEMDKEHLFKGRLQLYKSGDKINIQVKNELIGLISVGDFKQALNKL
;
A
#
# COMPACT_ATOMS: atom_id res chain seq x y z
N MET A 1 -10.92 3.27 8.65
CA MET A 1 -9.53 2.79 8.46
C MET A 1 -9.65 1.40 7.90
N GLU A 2 -9.12 1.18 6.71
CA GLU A 2 -9.16 -0.11 6.03
C GLU A 2 -7.78 -0.76 6.11
N SER A 3 -7.71 -2.09 6.09
CA SER A 3 -6.43 -2.78 6.20
C SER A 3 -6.44 -4.15 5.56
N ILE A 4 -5.28 -4.56 5.08
CA ILE A 4 -5.01 -5.86 4.48
C ILE A 4 -3.91 -6.52 5.33
N SER A 5 -4.17 -7.74 5.81
CA SER A 5 -3.14 -8.53 6.50
C SER A 5 -2.08 -8.97 5.50
N LEU A 6 -0.81 -8.89 5.90
CA LEU A 6 0.33 -9.40 5.17
C LEU A 6 0.91 -10.60 5.93
N ASP A 7 1.96 -11.21 5.37
CA ASP A 7 2.69 -12.28 6.05
C ASP A 7 3.41 -11.78 7.33
N ASN A 8 3.82 -12.70 8.20
CA ASN A 8 4.66 -12.43 9.37
C ASN A 8 4.12 -11.35 10.33
N ASN A 9 2.82 -11.35 10.62
CA ASN A 9 2.16 -10.37 11.51
C ASN A 9 2.26 -8.91 11.04
N LEU A 10 2.56 -8.69 9.77
CA LEU A 10 2.53 -7.37 9.16
C LEU A 10 1.13 -7.04 8.68
N LYS A 11 0.81 -5.75 8.67
CA LYS A 11 -0.48 -5.24 8.21
C LYS A 11 -0.28 -3.99 7.39
N PHE A 12 -0.98 -3.92 6.26
CA PHE A 12 -1.00 -2.77 5.39
C PHE A 12 -2.32 -2.00 5.53
N SER A 13 -2.25 -0.83 6.16
CA SER A 13 -3.41 -0.02 6.53
C SER A 13 -3.52 1.24 5.67
N PHE A 14 -4.76 1.67 5.48
CA PHE A 14 -5.17 2.81 4.69
C PHE A 14 -6.01 3.75 5.55
N GLU A 15 -5.52 4.98 5.72
CA GLU A 15 -6.14 6.01 6.52
C GLU A 15 -6.47 7.22 5.65
N LYS A 16 -7.74 7.63 5.66
CA LYS A 16 -8.17 8.84 4.96
C LYS A 16 -7.80 10.08 5.77
N LEU A 17 -7.06 10.99 5.13
CA LEU A 17 -6.78 12.34 5.62
C LEU A 17 -7.54 13.35 4.75
N PRO A 18 -7.67 14.62 5.15
CA PRO A 18 -8.47 15.61 4.42
C PRO A 18 -8.19 15.73 2.91
N HIS A 19 -6.95 15.49 2.47
CA HIS A 19 -6.54 15.64 1.07
C HIS A 19 -5.75 14.46 0.50
N THR A 20 -5.42 13.47 1.32
CA THR A 20 -4.53 12.37 0.95
C THR A 20 -4.93 11.10 1.68
N ILE A 21 -4.50 9.96 1.17
CA ILE A 21 -4.54 8.69 1.88
C ILE A 21 -3.16 8.46 2.49
N ARG A 22 -3.13 8.08 3.76
CA ARG A 22 -1.94 7.60 4.45
C ARG A 22 -1.94 6.08 4.41
N LEU A 23 -0.88 5.54 3.85
CA LEU A 23 -0.57 4.12 3.76
C LEU A 23 0.42 3.79 4.88
N VAL A 24 0.13 2.76 5.66
CA VAL A 24 0.91 2.41 6.87
C VAL A 24 1.23 0.93 6.84
N ILE A 25 2.49 0.58 7.08
CA ILE A 25 2.88 -0.78 7.44
C ILE A 25 3.04 -0.81 8.96
N SER A 26 2.35 -1.73 9.61
CA SER A 26 2.49 -2.01 11.03
C SER A 26 2.93 -3.44 11.28
N GLU A 27 3.75 -3.64 12.30
CA GLU A 27 4.20 -4.95 12.81
C GLU A 27 3.72 -5.08 14.26
N ASN A 28 2.98 -6.13 14.59
CA ASN A 28 2.40 -6.32 15.93
C ASN A 28 1.63 -5.07 16.43
N ASP A 29 0.82 -4.47 15.54
CA ASP A 29 0.05 -3.23 15.76
C ASP A 29 0.88 -1.95 16.03
N GLU A 30 2.22 -2.02 15.97
CA GLU A 30 3.09 -0.85 16.00
C GLU A 30 3.37 -0.34 14.59
N GLU A 31 3.26 0.98 14.39
CA GLU A 31 3.58 1.60 13.10
C GLU A 31 5.07 1.49 12.78
N TRP A 32 5.39 0.85 11.66
CA TRP A 32 6.76 0.67 11.21
C TRP A 32 7.19 1.71 10.17
N VAL A 33 6.33 1.96 9.17
CA VAL A 33 6.56 3.00 8.16
C VAL A 33 5.24 3.50 7.57
N CYS A 34 5.16 4.78 7.24
CA CYS A 34 4.02 5.34 6.52
C CYS A 34 4.40 6.24 5.34
N ARG A 35 3.47 6.38 4.38
CA ARG A 35 3.52 7.33 3.26
C ARG A 35 2.16 7.93 2.99
N LYS A 36 2.14 9.20 2.59
CA LYS A 36 0.92 9.91 2.16
C LYS A 36 0.92 10.04 0.64
N GLU A 37 -0.23 9.86 0.02
CA GLU A 37 -0.41 10.06 -1.42
C GLU A 37 -1.84 10.49 -1.76
N LYS A 38 -2.03 11.16 -2.89
CA LYS A 38 -3.37 11.50 -3.40
C LYS A 38 -4.10 10.24 -3.85
N LEU A 39 -5.38 10.13 -3.50
CA LEU A 39 -6.25 9.02 -3.88
C LEU A 39 -6.22 8.76 -5.40
N LYS A 40 -6.31 9.82 -6.22
CA LYS A 40 -6.23 9.73 -7.68
C LYS A 40 -4.97 9.00 -8.16
N LYS A 41 -3.81 9.32 -7.57
CA LYS A 41 -2.53 8.73 -7.97
C LYS A 41 -2.42 7.26 -7.54
N LEU A 42 -3.06 6.88 -6.43
CA LEU A 42 -3.15 5.47 -6.00
C LEU A 42 -4.00 4.64 -6.96
N PHE A 43 -5.14 5.18 -7.44
CA PHE A 43 -5.92 4.51 -8.47
C PHE A 43 -5.18 4.43 -9.80
N SER A 44 -4.52 5.51 -10.23
CA SER A 44 -3.71 5.49 -11.46
C SER A 44 -2.60 4.43 -11.39
N PHE A 45 -1.89 4.33 -10.25
CA PHE A 45 -0.92 3.25 -10.01
C PHE A 45 -1.55 1.86 -10.18
N ALA A 46 -2.77 1.65 -9.67
CA ALA A 46 -3.47 0.37 -9.75
C ALA A 46 -4.01 0.04 -11.16
N GLU A 47 -3.98 0.98 -12.10
CA GLU A 47 -4.42 0.79 -13.50
C GLU A 47 -3.26 0.51 -14.46
N MET A 48 -2.03 0.87 -14.12
CA MET A 48 -0.87 0.70 -15.00
C MET A 48 -0.31 -0.72 -14.94
N ASP A 49 0.10 -1.31 -16.06
CA ASP A 49 0.56 -2.71 -16.10
C ASP A 49 1.82 -2.98 -15.25
N LYS A 50 2.79 -2.07 -15.33
CA LYS A 50 4.02 -2.07 -14.53
C LYS A 50 4.28 -0.64 -14.07
N GLU A 51 4.31 -0.43 -12.76
CA GLU A 51 4.54 0.88 -12.18
C GLU A 51 5.16 0.77 -10.80
N HIS A 52 5.91 1.79 -10.41
CA HIS A 52 6.47 1.95 -9.08
C HIS A 52 5.83 3.16 -8.39
N LEU A 53 5.37 2.96 -7.17
CA LEU A 53 4.94 4.06 -6.33
C LEU A 53 5.88 4.25 -5.14
N PHE A 54 6.17 5.52 -4.88
CA PHE A 54 7.11 6.03 -3.88
C PHE A 54 8.58 5.77 -4.18
N LYS A 55 9.41 6.61 -3.58
CA LYS A 55 10.85 6.40 -3.44
C LYS A 55 11.16 6.42 -1.93
N GLY A 56 12.12 5.61 -1.49
CA GLY A 56 12.59 5.56 -0.10
C GLY A 56 12.12 4.32 0.67
N ARG A 57 11.75 4.50 1.95
CA ARG A 57 11.55 3.36 2.87
C ARG A 57 10.40 2.43 2.44
N LEU A 58 9.18 2.94 2.31
CA LEU A 58 8.04 2.17 1.77
C LEU A 58 7.98 2.37 0.26
N GLN A 59 7.93 1.28 -0.49
CA GLN A 59 7.80 1.24 -1.95
C GLN A 59 6.71 0.23 -2.33
N LEU A 60 5.93 0.56 -3.36
CA LEU A 60 4.97 -0.35 -3.96
C LEU A 60 5.36 -0.61 -5.41
N TYR A 61 5.38 -1.88 -5.81
CA TYR A 61 5.67 -2.26 -7.18
C TYR A 61 4.57 -3.15 -7.75
N LYS A 62 3.88 -2.65 -8.77
CA LYS A 62 2.84 -3.43 -9.47
C LYS A 62 3.46 -4.19 -10.63
N SER A 63 3.10 -5.46 -10.74
CA SER A 63 3.41 -6.31 -11.88
C SER A 63 2.19 -7.18 -12.18
N GLY A 64 1.47 -6.88 -13.26
CA GLY A 64 0.22 -7.57 -13.58
C GLY A 64 -0.86 -7.28 -12.53
N ASP A 65 -1.46 -8.33 -11.97
CA ASP A 65 -2.53 -8.22 -10.96
C ASP A 65 -2.03 -8.15 -9.50
N LYS A 66 -0.70 -8.10 -9.30
CA LYS A 66 -0.07 -8.12 -7.98
C LYS A 66 0.64 -6.82 -7.67
N ILE A 67 0.63 -6.44 -6.39
CA ILE A 67 1.40 -5.33 -5.83
C ILE A 67 2.35 -5.92 -4.79
N ASN A 68 3.63 -5.81 -5.08
CA ASN A 68 4.72 -6.08 -4.14
C ASN A 68 4.88 -4.88 -3.21
N ILE A 69 4.90 -5.15 -1.92
CA ILE A 69 5.11 -4.15 -0.88
C ILE A 69 6.52 -4.32 -0.34
N GLN A 70 7.32 -3.26 -0.42
CA GLN A 70 8.70 -3.29 0.04
C GLN A 70 8.96 -2.26 1.14
N VAL A 71 9.72 -2.66 2.15
CA VAL A 71 10.27 -1.77 3.18
C VAL A 71 11.78 -1.89 3.17
N LYS A 72 12.49 -0.77 3.02
CA LYS A 72 13.97 -0.73 2.92
C LYS A 72 14.52 -1.69 1.84
N ASN A 73 13.83 -1.80 0.71
CA ASN A 73 14.11 -2.71 -0.42
C ASN A 73 13.90 -4.21 -0.13
N GLU A 74 13.38 -4.57 1.04
CA GLU A 74 12.98 -5.95 1.35
C GLU A 74 11.51 -6.15 1.01
N LEU A 75 11.18 -7.25 0.32
CA LEU A 75 9.80 -7.64 0.05
C LEU A 75 9.17 -8.14 1.34
N ILE A 76 8.15 -7.43 1.82
CA ILE A 76 7.48 -7.72 3.09
C ILE A 76 6.05 -8.23 2.91
N GLY A 77 5.51 -8.14 1.69
CA GLY A 77 4.17 -8.61 1.42
C GLY A 77 3.78 -8.49 -0.05
N LEU A 78 2.77 -9.26 -0.41
CA LEU A 78 2.21 -9.31 -1.74
C LEU A 78 0.69 -9.26 -1.62
N ILE A 79 0.06 -8.29 -2.28
CA ILE A 79 -1.41 -8.16 -2.31
C ILE A 79 -1.90 -8.15 -3.74
N SER A 80 -3.18 -8.46 -3.95
CA SER A 80 -3.79 -8.27 -5.26
C SER A 80 -4.13 -6.80 -5.50
N VAL A 81 -4.13 -6.40 -6.78
CA VAL A 81 -4.62 -5.09 -7.22
C VAL A 81 -6.11 -4.93 -6.87
N GLY A 82 -6.87 -6.03 -6.86
CA GLY A 82 -8.27 -6.06 -6.46
C GLY A 82 -8.46 -5.62 -5.01
N ASP A 83 -7.74 -6.26 -4.08
CA ASP A 83 -7.79 -5.94 -2.64
C ASP A 83 -7.36 -4.50 -2.38
N PHE A 84 -6.30 -4.05 -3.07
CA PHE A 84 -5.84 -2.67 -2.99
C PHE A 84 -6.92 -1.67 -3.41
N LYS A 85 -7.55 -1.88 -4.58
CA LYS A 85 -8.65 -1.01 -5.05
C LYS A 85 -9.86 -1.09 -4.12
N GLN A 86 -10.19 -2.26 -3.62
CA GLN A 86 -11.30 -2.44 -2.68
C GLN A 86 -11.05 -1.68 -1.37
N ALA A 87 -9.83 -1.75 -0.82
CA ALA A 87 -9.45 -0.98 0.36
C ALA A 87 -9.58 0.53 0.09
N LEU A 88 -9.09 1.03 -1.05
CA LEU A 88 -9.22 2.45 -1.41
C LEU A 88 -10.67 2.91 -1.58
N ASN A 89 -11.54 2.08 -2.14
CA ASN A 89 -12.97 2.40 -2.35
C ASN A 89 -13.77 2.49 -1.05
N LYS A 90 -13.29 1.88 0.04
CA LYS A 90 -13.94 1.89 1.34
C LYS A 90 -13.53 3.08 2.24
N LEU A 91 -12.68 3.99 1.74
CA LEU A 91 -12.15 5.15 2.48
C LEU A 91 -13.04 6.39 2.44
#